data_AF-A0A1Y4GCI5-F1
#
_entry.id   AF-A0A1Y4GCI5-F1
#
_cell.length_a   1.000
_cell.length_b   1.000
_cell.length_c   1.000
_cell.angle_alpha   90.00
_cell.angle_beta   90.00
_cell.angle_gamma   90.00
#
_symmetry.space_group_name_H-M   'P 1'
#
loop_
_entity.id
_entity.type
_entity.pdbx_description
1 polymer ?
#
loop_
_entity_poly.entity_id
_entity_poly.type
_entity_poly.pdbx_seq_one_letter_code
_entity_poly.pdbx_strand_id
1 'polypeptide(L)' 'MDVDAMARAVIRGDYGNGEERKRRLGSYYSIVQRRVNEMLS' A
#
# COMPACT_ATOMS: atom_id res chain seq x y z
N MET A 1 -6.12 -7.58 9.89
CA MET A 1 -5.40 -7.16 8.68
C MET A 1 -4.15 -6.44 9.13
N ASP A 2 -2.98 -6.82 8.61
CA ASP A 2 -1.69 -6.25 9.01
C ASP A 2 -1.25 -5.20 7.98
N VAL A 3 -1.16 -3.94 8.41
CA VAL A 3 -0.77 -2.81 7.57
C VAL A 3 0.67 -2.97 7.07
N ASP A 4 1.55 -3.60 7.85
CA ASP A 4 2.95 -3.82 7.46
C ASP A 4 3.05 -4.87 6.35
N ALA A 5 2.27 -5.94 6.43
CA ALA A 5 2.19 -6.93 5.36
C ALA A 5 1.65 -6.33 4.06
N MET A 6 0.61 -5.49 4.14
CA MET A 6 0.05 -4.79 2.97
C MET A 6 1.04 -3.78 2.38
N ALA A 7 1.74 -3.01 3.22
CA ALA A 7 2.75 -2.05 2.78
C ALA A 7 3.90 -2.76 2.04
N ARG A 8 4.40 -3.88 2.57
CA ARG A 8 5.41 -4.70 1.88
C ARG A 8 4.92 -5.23 0.54
N ALA A 9 3.66 -5.66 0.45
CA ALA A 9 3.06 -6.10 -0.81
C ALA A 9 2.92 -4.95 -1.83
N VAL A 10 2.60 -3.74 -1.39
CA VAL A 10 2.61 -2.54 -2.25
C VAL A 10 4.02 -2.25 -2.75
N ILE A 11 5.04 -2.33 -1.90
CA ILE A 11 6.45 -2.11 -2.26
C ILE A 11 6.92 -3.14 -3.31
N ARG A 12 6.48 -4.40 -3.18
CA ARG A 12 6.74 -5.44 -4.19
C ARG A 12 6.01 -5.23 -5.53
N GLY A 13 4.97 -4.39 -5.54
CA GLY A 13 4.16 -4.12 -6.73
C GLY A 13 2.87 -4.95 -6.84
N ASP A 14 2.51 -5.74 -5.83
CA ASP A 14 1.35 -6.66 -5.86
C ASP A 14 0.01 -5.92 -6.05
N TYR A 15 -0.02 -4.63 -5.71
CA TYR A 15 -1.19 -3.76 -5.84
C TYR A 15 -1.18 -2.88 -7.09
N GLY A 16 -0.18 -3.01 -7.97
CA GLY A 16 -0.01 -2.12 -9.11
C GLY A 16 0.31 -0.67 -8.71
N ASN A 17 0.06 0.26 -9.62
CA ASN A 17 0.51 1.65 -9.53
C ASN A 17 -0.65 2.64 -9.63
N GLY A 18 -0.50 3.82 -9.01
CA GLY A 18 -1.46 4.92 -9.10
C GLY A 18 -2.89 4.52 -8.72
N GLU A 19 -3.83 4.74 -9.64
CA GLU A 19 -5.26 4.47 -9.45
C GLU A 19 -5.59 2.97 -9.26
N GLU A 20 -4.81 2.06 -9.85
CA GLU A 20 -5.03 0.63 -9.66
C GLU A 20 -4.77 0.23 -8.19
N ARG A 21 -3.67 0.75 -7.63
CA ARG A 21 -3.34 0.56 -6.22
C ARG A 21 -4.44 1.07 -5.31
N LYS A 22 -4.96 2.27 -5.61
CA LYS A 22 -6.06 2.87 -4.86
C LYS A 22 -7.33 2.03 -4.91
N ARG A 23 -7.70 1.52 -6.08
CA ARG A 23 -8.86 0.62 -6.23
C ARG A 23 -8.68 -0.70 -5.47
N ARG A 24 -7.52 -1.34 -5.57
CA ARG A 24 -7.25 -2.64 -4.92
C ARG A 24 -7.15 -2.52 -3.39
N LEU A 25 -6.57 -1.44 -2.87
CA LEU A 25 -6.47 -1.21 -1.43
C LEU A 25 -7.79 -0.70 -0.82
N GLY A 26 -8.63 -0.02 -1.60
CA GLY A 26 -9.92 0.50 -1.13
C GLY A 26 -9.76 1.41 0.09
N SER A 27 -10.51 1.13 1.15
CA SER A 27 -10.46 1.87 2.42
C SER A 27 -9.09 1.83 3.11
N TYR A 28 -8.24 0.85 2.79
CA TYR A 28 -6.89 0.71 3.34
C TYR A 28 -5.86 1.59 2.64
N TYR A 29 -6.20 2.23 1.52
CA TYR A 29 -5.23 2.99 0.72
C TYR A 29 -4.47 4.02 1.55
N SER A 30 -5.19 4.83 2.33
CA SER A 30 -4.59 5.90 3.14
C SER A 30 -3.58 5.35 4.16
N ILE A 31 -3.97 4.36 4.95
CA ILE A 31 -3.13 3.83 6.03
C ILE A 31 -1.94 3.05 5.49
N VAL A 32 -2.13 2.29 4.41
CA VAL A 32 -1.06 1.50 3.77
C VAL A 32 -0.08 2.42 3.04
N GLN A 33 -0.57 3.41 2.29
CA GLN A 33 0.32 4.32 1.55
C GLN A 33 1.16 5.19 2.50
N ARG A 34 0.60 5.63 3.64
CA ARG A 34 1.39 6.29 4.69
C ARG A 34 2.51 5.38 5.19
N ARG A 35 2.20 4.11 5.46
CA ARG A 35 3.19 3.14 5.94
C ARG A 35 4.27 2.84 4.89
N VAL A 36 3.91 2.75 3.61
CA VAL A 36 4.88 2.63 2.51
C VAL A 36 5.84 3.81 2.49
N ASN A 37 5.33 5.02 2.64
CA ASN A 37 6.18 6.22 2.68
C ASN A 37 7.13 6.22 3.88
N GLU A 38 6.68 5.76 5.06
CA GLU A 38 7.56 5.59 6.24
C GLU A 38 8.66 4.55 6.02
N MET A 39 8.39 3.47 5.28
CA MET A 39 9.36 2.41 5.01
C MET A 39 10.41 2.78 3.94
N LEU A 40 10.11 3.76 3.08
CA LEU A 40 10.97 4.20 1.97
C LEU A 40 11.61 5.58 2.20
N SER A 41 11.29 6.22 3.33
CA SER A 41 11.98 7.40 3.84
C SER A 41 13.39 7.05 4.32
#